data_AF-A0A841TSF9-F1
#
_entry.id   AF-A0A841TSF9-F1
#
_cell.length_a   1.000
_cell.length_b   1.000
_cell.length_c   1.000
_cell.angle_alpha   90.00
_cell.angle_beta   90.00
_cell.angle_gamma   90.00
#
_symmetry.space_group_name_H-M   'P 1'
#
loop_
_entity.id
_entity.type
_entity.pdbx_description
1 polymer ?
#
loop_
_entity_poly.entity_id
_entity_poly.type
_entity_poly.pdbx_seq_one_letter_code
_entity_poly.pdbx_strand_id
1 'polypeptide(L)'
;MYKIMIFLHIVGAVGMGIYAILPFVASRFKQLSTPAQEGLASGLLTAGRIGQFALVLQLLTGGYLISQNDYTVAWMIVIIVLFVAMGAFSGILQGPLKRIKTAAASSQDASAAVSRVQTLSALTLIVFLVVLWLMKNPWFE
;
A
#
# COMPACT_ATOMS: atom_id res chain seq x y z
N MET A 1 19.03 -14.40 -14.87
CA MET A 1 18.17 -14.14 -13.70
C MET A 1 17.95 -12.64 -13.46
N TYR A 2 19.03 -11.84 -13.39
CA TYR A 2 18.98 -10.39 -13.15
C TYR A 2 17.90 -9.61 -13.94
N LYS A 3 17.87 -9.71 -15.27
CA LYS A 3 16.90 -9.00 -16.12
C LYS A 3 15.44 -9.35 -15.79
N ILE A 4 15.16 -10.63 -15.48
CA ILE A 4 13.83 -11.10 -15.10
C ILE A 4 13.43 -10.50 -13.75
N MET A 5 14.36 -10.48 -12.79
CA MET A 5 14.10 -9.92 -11.46
C MET A 5 13.85 -8.42 -11.52
N ILE A 6 14.60 -7.67 -12.34
CA ILE A 6 14.30 -6.24 -12.60
C ILE A 6 12.91 -6.08 -13.20
N PHE A 7 12.56 -6.87 -14.22
CA PHE A 7 11.24 -6.77 -14.84
C PHE A 7 10.12 -7.01 -13.82
N LEU A 8 10.22 -8.07 -13.02
CA LEU A 8 9.25 -8.37 -11.95
C LEU A 8 9.22 -7.29 -10.87
N HIS A 9 10.36 -6.68 -10.55
CA HIS A 9 10.45 -5.58 -9.61
C HIS A 9 9.78 -4.30 -10.13
N ILE A 10 9.83 -4.05 -11.44
CA ILE A 10 9.09 -2.94 -12.06
C ILE A 10 7.58 -3.26 -12.03
N VAL A 11 7.18 -4.50 -12.34
CA VAL A 11 5.78 -4.93 -12.26
C VAL A 11 5.24 -4.80 -10.84
N GLY A 12 6.02 -5.21 -9.83
CA GLY A 12 5.70 -5.03 -8.41
C GLY A 12 5.54 -3.56 -8.03
N ALA A 13 6.47 -2.70 -8.45
CA ALA A 13 6.39 -1.26 -8.22
C ALA A 13 5.14 -0.63 -8.85
N VAL A 14 4.79 -1.01 -10.09
CA VAL A 14 3.57 -0.54 -10.76
C VAL A 14 2.33 -1.01 -10.01
N GLY A 15 2.27 -2.27 -9.59
CA GLY A 15 1.15 -2.80 -8.80
C GLY A 15 0.99 -2.10 -7.44
N MET A 16 2.10 -1.71 -6.82
CA MET A 16 2.11 -0.91 -5.59
C MET A 16 1.62 0.53 -5.80
N GLY A 17 1.45 1.00 -7.04
CA GLY A 17 0.89 2.32 -7.36
C GLY A 17 -0.50 2.57 -6.77
N ILE A 18 -1.24 1.51 -6.41
CA ILE A 18 -2.50 1.62 -5.66
C ILE A 18 -2.32 2.41 -4.35
N TYR A 19 -1.18 2.28 -3.67
CA TYR A 19 -0.89 2.99 -2.43
C TYR A 19 -0.74 4.49 -2.63
N ALA A 20 -0.37 4.93 -3.84
CA ALA A 20 -0.29 6.35 -4.16
C ALA A 20 -1.67 6.99 -4.31
N ILE A 21 -2.61 6.28 -4.93
CA ILE A 21 -3.94 6.84 -5.23
C ILE A 21 -4.94 6.67 -4.08
N LEU A 22 -4.65 5.73 -3.16
CA LEU A 22 -5.53 5.35 -2.07
C LEU A 22 -6.10 6.53 -1.25
N PRO A 23 -5.34 7.53 -0.77
CA PRO A 23 -5.90 8.63 0.02
C PRO A 23 -6.89 9.49 -0.77
N PHE A 24 -6.66 9.70 -2.06
CA PHE A 24 -7.56 10.46 -2.92
C PHE A 24 -8.87 9.73 -3.13
N VAL A 25 -8.80 8.41 -3.32
CA VAL A 25 -10.00 7.56 -3.44
C VAL A 25 -10.75 7.49 -2.11
N ALA A 26 -10.05 7.29 -0.99
CA ALA A 26 -10.63 7.26 0.35
C ALA A 26 -11.25 8.62 0.78
N SER A 27 -10.76 9.74 0.25
CA SER A 27 -11.35 11.06 0.51
C SER A 27 -12.81 11.15 0.04
N ARG A 28 -13.20 10.35 -0.95
CA ARG A 28 -14.54 10.39 -1.56
C ARG A 28 -15.64 9.78 -0.71
N PHE A 29 -15.33 8.92 0.27
CA PHE A 29 -16.35 8.24 1.09
C PHE A 29 -17.41 9.19 1.65
N LYS A 30 -17.00 10.36 2.19
CA LYS A 30 -17.91 11.33 2.81
C LYS A 30 -18.87 12.02 1.82
N GLN A 31 -18.57 11.96 0.52
CA GLN A 31 -19.37 12.58 -0.55
C GLN A 31 -20.34 11.58 -1.20
N LEU A 32 -20.22 10.29 -0.86
CA LEU A 32 -20.97 9.21 -1.50
C LEU A 32 -22.20 8.83 -0.71
N SER A 33 -23.26 8.45 -1.43
CA SER A 33 -24.41 7.77 -0.86
C SER A 33 -24.02 6.42 -0.28
N THR A 34 -24.84 5.89 0.63
CA THR A 34 -24.58 4.61 1.31
C THR A 34 -24.28 3.45 0.33
N PRO A 35 -25.06 3.21 -0.74
CA PRO A 35 -24.74 2.15 -1.70
C PRO A 35 -23.41 2.39 -2.44
N ALA A 36 -23.08 3.65 -2.75
CA ALA A 36 -21.82 3.99 -3.40
C ALA A 36 -20.61 3.81 -2.46
N GLN A 37 -20.77 4.04 -1.15
CA GLN A 37 -19.75 3.72 -0.14
C GLN A 37 -19.50 2.21 -0.07
N GLU A 38 -20.54 1.38 -0.16
CA GLU A 38 -20.38 -0.08 -0.19
C GLU A 38 -19.53 -0.52 -1.40
N GLY A 39 -19.89 -0.04 -2.59
CA GLY A 39 -19.16 -0.33 -3.83
C GLY A 39 -17.70 0.10 -3.76
N LEU A 40 -17.45 1.33 -3.27
CA LEU A 40 -16.09 1.84 -3.09
C LEU A 40 -15.29 1.01 -2.08
N ALA A 41 -15.88 0.67 -0.92
CA ALA A 41 -15.22 -0.15 0.08
C ALA A 41 -14.88 -1.55 -0.46
N SER A 42 -15.79 -2.17 -1.21
CA SER A 42 -15.56 -3.45 -1.87
C SER A 42 -14.42 -3.38 -2.89
N GLY A 43 -14.41 -2.34 -3.72
CA GLY A 43 -13.34 -2.09 -4.68
C GLY A 43 -11.98 -1.91 -4.01
N LEU A 44 -11.92 -1.11 -2.94
CA LEU A 44 -10.70 -0.89 -2.17
C LEU A 44 -10.21 -2.15 -1.43
N LEU A 45 -11.10 -3.04 -0.99
CA LEU A 45 -10.72 -4.33 -0.42
C LEU A 45 -10.04 -5.24 -1.46
N THR A 46 -10.54 -5.25 -2.69
CA THR A 46 -9.93 -6.00 -3.80
C THR A 46 -8.61 -5.38 -4.23
N ALA A 47 -8.58 -4.07 -4.42
CA ALA A 47 -7.37 -3.33 -4.78
C ALA A 47 -6.28 -3.47 -3.70
N GLY A 48 -6.66 -3.50 -2.42
CA GLY A 48 -5.75 -3.75 -1.31
C GLY A 48 -5.08 -5.13 -1.38
N ARG A 49 -5.79 -6.17 -1.80
CA ARG A 49 -5.18 -7.50 -2.02
C ARG A 49 -4.18 -7.49 -3.18
N ILE A 50 -4.53 -6.82 -4.27
CA ILE A 50 -3.61 -6.65 -5.41
C ILE A 50 -2.34 -5.92 -4.95
N GLY A 51 -2.49 -4.83 -4.20
CA GLY A 51 -1.37 -4.08 -3.62
C GLY A 51 -0.50 -4.95 -2.70
N GLN A 52 -1.11 -5.81 -1.87
CA GLN A 52 -0.37 -6.74 -1.01
C GLN A 52 0.43 -7.78 -1.80
N PHE A 53 -0.15 -8.37 -2.86
CA PHE A 53 0.60 -9.30 -3.71
C PHE A 53 1.74 -8.59 -4.44
N ALA A 54 1.50 -7.36 -4.92
CA ALA A 54 2.54 -6.54 -5.52
C ALA A 54 3.65 -6.20 -4.52
N LEU A 55 3.31 -5.90 -3.27
CA LEU A 55 4.27 -5.65 -2.19
C LEU A 55 5.11 -6.87 -1.85
N VAL A 56 4.50 -8.07 -1.81
CA VAL A 56 5.25 -9.33 -1.64
C VAL A 56 6.19 -9.57 -2.81
N LEU A 57 5.71 -9.40 -4.06
CA LEU A 57 6.55 -9.52 -5.25
C LEU A 57 7.73 -8.54 -5.20
N GLN A 58 7.46 -7.30 -4.76
CA GLN A 58 8.46 -6.25 -4.64
C GLN A 58 9.53 -6.59 -3.59
N LEU A 59 9.13 -7.14 -2.44
CA LEU A 59 10.04 -7.54 -1.38
C LEU A 59 10.94 -8.70 -1.81
N LEU A 60 10.38 -9.72 -2.49
CA LEU A 60 11.16 -10.87 -2.96
C LEU A 60 12.15 -10.49 -4.05
N THR A 61 11.70 -9.72 -5.04
CA THR A 61 12.57 -9.25 -6.13
C THR A 61 13.60 -8.24 -5.64
N GLY A 62 13.21 -7.33 -4.74
CA GLY A 62 14.11 -6.37 -4.10
C GLY A 62 15.17 -7.06 -3.25
N GLY A 63 14.80 -8.08 -2.48
CA GLY A 63 15.76 -8.89 -1.71
C GLY A 63 16.82 -9.56 -2.59
N TYR A 64 16.43 -10.07 -3.76
CA TYR A 64 17.40 -10.56 -4.75
C TYR A 64 18.29 -9.43 -5.28
N LEU A 65 17.74 -8.27 -5.65
CA LEU A 65 18.50 -7.15 -6.22
C LEU A 65 19.48 -6.51 -5.23
N ILE A 66 19.14 -6.54 -3.93
CA ILE A 66 20.04 -6.15 -2.84
C ILE A 66 21.30 -7.01 -2.86
N SER A 67 21.18 -8.32 -3.11
CA SER A 67 22.32 -9.24 -3.16
C SER A 67 23.20 -9.08 -4.41
N GLN A 68 22.87 -8.15 -5.32
CA GLN A 68 23.60 -7.93 -6.57
C GLN A 68 24.40 -6.62 -6.59
N ASN A 69 24.38 -5.84 -5.50
CA ASN A 69 25.10 -4.57 -5.38
C ASN A 69 25.57 -4.34 -3.93
N ASP A 70 26.52 -3.42 -3.76
CA ASP A 70 27.15 -3.12 -2.49
C ASP A 70 26.41 -2.00 -1.73
N TYR A 71 25.19 -2.28 -1.28
CA TYR A 71 24.41 -1.36 -0.45
C TYR A 71 24.88 -1.35 0.99
N THR A 72 24.89 -0.19 1.64
CA THR A 72 25.18 -0.11 3.07
C THR A 72 24.15 -0.88 3.91
N VAL A 73 24.60 -1.48 5.01
CA VAL A 73 23.72 -2.17 5.98
C VAL A 73 22.63 -1.25 6.52
N ALA A 74 22.93 0.03 6.75
CA ALA A 74 21.96 1.01 7.22
C ALA A 74 20.80 1.18 6.22
N TRP A 75 21.10 1.31 4.92
CA TRP A 75 20.06 1.44 3.89
C TRP A 75 19.20 0.18 3.80
N MET A 76 19.81 -1.00 3.85
CA MET A 76 19.10 -2.28 3.83
C MET A 76 18.12 -2.42 5.00
N ILE A 77 18.52 -2.04 6.21
CA ILE A 77 17.63 -2.07 7.38
C ILE A 77 16.45 -1.11 7.18
N VAL A 78 16.73 0.14 6.77
CA VAL A 78 15.69 1.16 6.58
C VAL A 78 14.67 0.71 5.53
N ILE A 79 15.11 0.20 4.38
CA ILE A 79 14.18 -0.19 3.31
C ILE A 79 13.30 -1.37 3.74
N ILE A 80 13.86 -2.38 4.42
CA ILE A 80 13.10 -3.53 4.92
C ILE A 80 12.04 -3.09 5.94
N VAL A 81 12.40 -2.24 6.89
CA VAL A 81 11.46 -1.72 7.90
C VAL A 81 10.30 -0.96 7.25
N LEU A 82 10.59 -0.13 6.23
CA LEU A 82 9.55 0.61 5.51
C LEU A 82 8.59 -0.33 4.76
N PHE A 83 9.09 -1.39 4.11
CA PHE A 83 8.25 -2.39 3.47
C PHE A 83 7.36 -3.14 4.46
N VAL A 84 7.89 -3.50 5.64
CA VAL A 84 7.09 -4.10 6.72
C VAL A 84 6.01 -3.15 7.20
N ALA A 85 6.34 -1.86 7.39
CA ALA A 85 5.36 -0.84 7.77
C ALA A 85 4.25 -0.69 6.72
N MET A 86 4.58 -0.67 5.43
CA MET A 86 3.59 -0.68 4.34
C MET A 86 2.67 -1.91 4.39
N GLY A 87 3.25 -3.10 4.58
CA GLY A 87 2.49 -4.34 4.72
C GLY A 87 1.51 -4.29 5.91
N ALA A 88 1.98 -3.79 7.05
CA ALA A 88 1.17 -3.60 8.26
C ALA A 88 0.03 -2.60 8.03
N PHE A 89 0.31 -1.42 7.47
CA PHE A 89 -0.72 -0.41 7.19
C PHE A 89 -1.76 -0.92 6.20
N SER A 90 -1.31 -1.58 5.12
CA SER A 90 -2.19 -2.21 4.14
C SER A 90 -3.08 -3.30 4.76
N GLY A 91 -2.57 -4.07 5.72
CA GLY A 91 -3.34 -5.07 6.46
C GLY A 91 -4.37 -4.45 7.39
N ILE A 92 -3.96 -3.48 8.22
CA ILE A 92 -4.82 -2.81 9.20
C ILE A 92 -5.97 -2.06 8.49
N LEU A 93 -5.73 -1.49 7.31
CA LEU A 93 -6.73 -0.79 6.49
C LEU A 93 -7.95 -1.66 6.14
N GLN A 94 -7.76 -2.98 5.99
CA GLN A 94 -8.86 -3.88 5.60
C GLN A 94 -9.99 -3.93 6.63
N GLY A 95 -9.67 -3.80 7.92
CA GLY A 95 -10.66 -3.85 8.99
C GLY A 95 -11.71 -2.73 8.89
N PRO A 96 -11.30 -1.45 8.89
CA PRO A 96 -12.19 -0.32 8.67
C PRO A 96 -12.96 -0.39 7.34
N LEU A 97 -12.33 -0.82 6.25
CA LEU A 97 -13.03 -1.00 4.96
C LEU A 97 -14.17 -2.02 5.03
N LYS A 98 -13.94 -3.18 5.68
CA LYS A 98 -14.99 -4.17 5.93
C LYS A 98 -16.14 -3.59 6.75
N ARG A 99 -15.83 -2.77 7.76
CA ARG A 99 -16.85 -2.09 8.58
C ARG A 99 -17.68 -1.09 7.78
N ILE A 100 -17.05 -0.30 6.90
CA ILE A 100 -17.78 0.63 6.01
C ILE A 100 -18.76 -0.15 5.13
N LYS A 101 -18.29 -1.26 4.53
CA LYS A 101 -19.15 -2.12 3.70
C LYS A 101 -20.37 -2.65 4.47
N THR A 102 -20.16 -3.19 5.67
CA THR A 102 -21.26 -3.73 6.50
C THR A 102 -22.22 -2.64 6.98
N ALA A 103 -21.69 -1.51 7.45
CA ALA A 103 -22.51 -0.38 7.90
C ALA A 103 -23.34 0.19 6.75
N ALA A 104 -22.78 0.26 5.54
CA ALA A 104 -23.50 0.70 4.36
C ALA A 104 -24.68 -0.21 4.01
N ALA A 105 -24.50 -1.53 4.05
CA ALA A 105 -25.57 -2.49 3.80
C ALA A 105 -26.72 -2.42 4.84
N SER A 106 -26.43 -1.92 6.05
CA SER A 106 -27.39 -1.81 7.16
C SER A 106 -27.84 -0.38 7.46
N SER A 107 -27.50 0.60 6.59
CA SER A 107 -27.78 2.03 6.78
C SER A 107 -27.32 2.59 8.14
N GLN A 108 -26.18 2.11 8.64
CA GLN A 108 -25.57 2.55 9.89
C GLN A 108 -24.47 3.60 9.67
N ASP A 109 -24.14 4.36 10.72
CA ASP A 109 -23.03 5.31 10.67
C ASP A 109 -21.67 4.59 10.56
N ALA A 110 -20.87 5.02 9.59
CA ALA A 110 -19.51 4.53 9.33
C ALA A 110 -18.44 5.61 9.48
N SER A 111 -18.78 6.80 9.97
CA SER A 111 -17.92 8.00 9.94
C SER A 111 -16.56 7.80 10.62
N ALA A 112 -16.52 7.04 11.73
CA ALA A 112 -15.28 6.68 12.41
C ALA A 112 -14.39 5.74 11.57
N ALA A 113 -15.00 4.75 10.91
CA ALA A 113 -14.28 3.83 10.03
C ALA A 113 -13.75 4.55 8.79
N VAL A 114 -14.55 5.45 8.19
CA VAL A 114 -14.15 6.30 7.07
C VAL A 114 -12.94 7.15 7.43
N SER A 115 -12.99 7.85 8.57
CA SER A 115 -11.86 8.69 9.02
C SER A 115 -10.60 7.86 9.23
N ARG A 116 -10.72 6.64 9.78
CA ARG A 116 -9.58 5.73 9.97
C ARG A 116 -8.99 5.23 8.64
N VAL A 117 -9.82 4.94 7.63
CA VAL A 117 -9.34 4.63 6.28
C VAL A 117 -8.56 5.81 5.74
N GLN A 118 -9.09 7.03 5.80
CA GLN A 118 -8.43 8.24 5.29
C GLN A 118 -7.06 8.47 5.92
N THR A 119 -6.94 8.36 7.25
CA THR A 119 -5.67 8.50 7.96
C THR A 119 -4.66 7.42 7.54
N LEU A 120 -5.07 6.15 7.54
CA LEU A 120 -4.17 5.04 7.17
C LEU A 120 -3.75 5.13 5.70
N SER A 121 -4.63 5.56 4.80
CA SER A 121 -4.31 5.78 3.39
C SER A 121 -3.27 6.90 3.21
N ALA A 122 -3.40 8.01 3.96
CA ALA A 122 -2.42 9.09 3.92
C ALA A 122 -1.06 8.65 4.45
N LEU A 123 -1.03 7.93 5.58
CA LEU A 123 0.22 7.37 6.14
C LEU A 123 0.87 6.39 5.16
N THR A 124 0.07 5.54 4.51
CA THR A 124 0.58 4.58 3.51
C THR A 124 1.19 5.31 2.31
N LEU A 125 0.57 6.39 1.82
CA LEU A 125 1.15 7.23 0.77
C LEU A 125 2.49 7.83 1.20
N ILE A 126 2.58 8.40 2.41
CA ILE A 126 3.82 9.00 2.90
C ILE A 126 4.95 7.97 2.93
N VAL A 127 4.70 6.80 3.53
CA VAL A 127 5.71 5.71 3.57
C VAL A 127 6.07 5.25 2.16
N PHE A 128 5.09 5.12 1.26
CA PHE A 128 5.35 4.74 -0.13
C PHE A 128 6.24 5.75 -0.86
N LEU A 129 6.01 7.06 -0.68
CA LEU A 129 6.86 8.10 -1.26
C LEU A 129 8.29 8.06 -0.72
N VAL A 130 8.46 7.79 0.58
CA VAL A 130 9.80 7.62 1.19
C VAL A 130 10.50 6.39 0.61
N VAL A 131 9.79 5.27 0.44
CA VAL A 131 10.33 4.07 -0.23
C VAL A 131 10.79 4.40 -1.65
N LEU A 132 9.95 5.07 -2.46
CA LEU A 132 10.33 5.45 -3.82
C LEU A 132 11.58 6.35 -3.85
N TRP A 133 11.66 7.31 -2.92
CA TRP A 133 12.81 8.20 -2.83
C TRP A 133 14.09 7.45 -2.47
N LEU A 134 14.05 6.52 -1.49
CA LEU A 134 15.20 5.72 -1.09
C LEU A 134 15.62 4.70 -2.15
N MET A 135 14.69 4.15 -2.91
CA MET A 135 14.99 3.28 -4.04
C MET A 135 15.64 4.04 -5.19
N LYS A 136 15.27 5.32 -5.39
CA LYS A 136 15.90 6.18 -6.38
C LYS A 136 17.28 6.69 -5.92
N ASN A 137 17.46 6.89 -4.63
CA ASN A 137 18.68 7.43 -4.01
C ASN A 137 19.24 6.47 -2.94
N PRO A 138 19.72 5.28 -3.34
CA PRO A 138 20.27 4.31 -2.39
C PRO A 138 21.64 4.74 -1.84
N TRP A 139 22.01 4.18 -0.68
CA TRP A 139 23.32 4.41 -0.07
C TRP A 139 24.23 3.21 -0.32
N PHE A 140 25.39 3.46 -0.94
CA PHE A 140 26.40 2.46 -1.26
C PHE A 140 27.58 2.55 -0.30
N GLU A 141 28.32 1.45 -0.16
CA GLU A 141 29.61 1.41 0.56
C GLU A 141 30.73 2.12 -0.22
#